data_AF-A0A8T3B922-F1
#
_entry.id   AF-A0A8T3B922-F1
#
_cell.length_a   1.000
_cell.length_b   1.000
_cell.length_c   1.000
_cell.angle_alpha   90.00
_cell.angle_beta   90.00
_cell.angle_gamma   90.00
#
_symmetry.space_group_name_H-M   'P 1'
#
loop_
_entity.id
_entity.type
_entity.pdbx_description
1 polymer ?
#
loop_
_entity_poly.entity_id
_entity_poly.type
_entity_poly.pdbx_seq_one_letter_code
_entity_poly.pdbx_strand_id
1 'polypeptide(L)'
;MGHLLAACAISPFPPPSYFHSVYRQIELPNVFAANNLLRFLAKGENPHQTLGFYKNMRISSVPTNKFTFPILLHAYTRDPSPSEGTQVHAHALKFGFCEDLYVRNALISLYGACRLLYESRKVFDEFPNSRDVVSWNAMLVGYVRNEQIVVAEEMFDQMPERDVISWSTLIMGYVQNGDLEKGLVLFSEMVRNGSVSVNEATLVTVLSASAQLGLLEHGTFVHSIIKKVKFPLTMALGTALVDMYAKCGCIDLARYVFYELPKRDIFAWNAMICGVATHGQGKEALELFQRSIDEGFNPTAVTFVGILNACSRAGLVNEGRHFFNSMVRDYGIEPEMEHYGCMVDLFGRAGLVPEALELIEGMSIKPDCVLWATLLGACKIHGFIELGIIIGKKLIKLEPGHDGHYVLLASLYAKARKWEDVIEVRKLMSSHCTSKVAGWSLIEANGRLHKFIAGDLDHKESSKIYKMLEMIGKKLVEAGYLSNVSSVLHDVEDEEKMHVKNVHSERLAIAYGLMIIDQDRPIRIVKNLRVCVDCHEFSKMVSKVLVREIIVRDGSRFHHFKDGSCSCLDYW
;
A
#
# COMPACT_ATOMS: atom_id res chain seq x y z
N MET A 1 5.54 -44.07 -19.76
CA MET A 1 4.69 -42.87 -19.94
C MET A 1 4.20 -42.25 -18.64
N GLY A 2 3.71 -43.00 -17.64
CA GLY A 2 3.23 -42.41 -16.37
C GLY A 2 4.23 -41.51 -15.62
N HIS A 3 5.52 -41.86 -15.60
CA HIS A 3 6.57 -41.01 -15.01
C HIS A 3 6.88 -39.74 -15.83
N LEU A 4 6.70 -39.78 -17.15
CA LEU A 4 6.78 -38.59 -18.00
C LEU A 4 5.65 -37.61 -17.64
N LEU A 5 4.44 -38.14 -17.42
CA LEU A 5 3.31 -37.34 -16.94
C LEU A 5 3.59 -36.74 -15.55
N ALA A 6 4.23 -37.49 -14.65
CA ALA A 6 4.61 -36.99 -13.33
C ALA A 6 5.63 -35.84 -13.42
N ALA A 7 6.68 -35.97 -14.24
CA ALA A 7 7.70 -34.93 -14.42
C ALA A 7 7.10 -33.61 -14.95
N CYS A 8 6.19 -33.69 -15.92
CA CYS A 8 5.51 -32.50 -16.45
C CYS A 8 4.48 -31.91 -15.46
N ALA A 9 3.79 -32.74 -14.67
CA ALA A 9 2.82 -32.25 -13.69
C ALA A 9 3.49 -31.48 -12.53
N ILE A 10 4.76 -31.75 -12.25
CA ILE A 10 5.57 -31.07 -11.24
C ILE A 10 6.23 -29.79 -11.79
N SER A 11 6.34 -29.66 -13.12
CA SER A 11 6.91 -28.47 -13.76
C SER A 11 6.18 -27.17 -13.35
N PRO A 12 6.92 -26.08 -13.08
CA PRO A 12 6.34 -24.76 -12.87
C PRO A 12 5.91 -24.08 -14.18
N PHE A 13 6.31 -24.62 -15.34
CA PHE A 13 5.94 -24.08 -16.66
C PHE A 13 4.60 -24.63 -17.15
N PRO A 14 3.85 -23.88 -17.98
CA PRO A 14 2.64 -24.36 -18.63
C PRO A 14 2.94 -25.65 -19.40
N PRO A 15 2.25 -26.77 -19.11
CA PRO A 15 2.63 -28.03 -19.74
C PRO A 15 2.23 -28.08 -21.22
N PRO A 16 2.94 -28.89 -22.04
CA PRO A 16 2.79 -28.86 -23.50
C PRO A 16 1.40 -29.32 -23.97
N SER A 17 0.90 -28.77 -25.08
CA SER A 17 -0.42 -29.09 -25.65
C SER A 17 -0.65 -30.57 -25.96
N TYR A 18 0.42 -31.35 -26.17
CA TYR A 18 0.35 -32.79 -26.45
C TYR A 18 0.15 -33.67 -25.19
N PHE A 19 0.06 -33.08 -23.99
CA PHE A 19 0.00 -33.83 -22.74
C PHE A 19 -1.23 -34.76 -22.62
N HIS A 20 -2.38 -34.28 -23.10
CA HIS A 20 -3.61 -35.08 -23.19
C HIS A 20 -3.48 -36.22 -24.22
N SER A 21 -2.69 -36.01 -25.29
CA SER A 21 -2.44 -37.02 -26.33
C SER A 21 -1.53 -38.13 -25.83
N VAL A 22 -0.53 -37.81 -25.02
CA VAL A 22 0.37 -38.80 -24.39
C VAL A 22 -0.41 -39.74 -23.46
N TYR A 23 -1.37 -39.23 -22.70
CA TYR A 23 -2.21 -40.08 -21.87
C TYR A 23 -3.10 -41.03 -22.68
N ARG A 24 -3.66 -40.55 -23.81
CA ARG A 24 -4.50 -41.38 -24.71
C ARG A 24 -3.75 -42.53 -25.38
N GLN A 25 -2.42 -42.45 -25.49
CA GLN A 25 -1.58 -43.51 -26.04
C GLN A 25 -1.25 -44.63 -25.04
N ILE A 26 -1.68 -44.51 -23.79
CA ILE A 26 -1.48 -45.55 -22.78
C ILE A 26 -2.58 -46.61 -22.96
N GLU A 27 -2.23 -47.81 -23.40
CA GLU A 27 -3.18 -48.92 -23.65
C GLU A 27 -3.98 -49.33 -22.39
N LEU A 28 -3.36 -49.26 -21.21
CA LEU A 28 -3.98 -49.53 -19.91
C LEU A 28 -3.57 -48.46 -18.89
N PRO A 29 -4.28 -47.32 -18.83
CA PRO A 29 -3.92 -46.24 -17.91
C PRO A 29 -4.24 -46.62 -16.46
N ASN A 30 -3.22 -46.59 -15.60
CA ASN A 30 -3.37 -46.82 -14.17
C ASN A 30 -3.72 -45.52 -13.41
N VAL A 31 -4.18 -45.65 -12.17
CA VAL A 31 -4.56 -44.50 -11.31
C VAL A 31 -3.42 -43.49 -11.14
N PHE A 32 -2.16 -43.92 -11.18
CA PHE A 32 -1.00 -43.04 -11.08
C PHE A 32 -0.90 -42.12 -12.31
N ALA A 33 -1.01 -42.66 -13.52
CA ALA A 33 -1.03 -41.85 -14.74
C ALA A 33 -2.25 -40.91 -14.77
N ALA A 34 -3.42 -41.40 -14.35
CA ALA A 34 -4.66 -40.62 -14.31
C ALA A 34 -4.57 -39.45 -13.31
N ASN A 35 -4.05 -39.68 -12.11
CA ASN A 35 -3.88 -38.63 -11.09
C ASN A 35 -2.88 -37.55 -11.54
N ASN A 36 -1.83 -37.90 -12.28
CA ASN A 36 -0.90 -36.91 -12.82
C ASN A 36 -1.55 -36.05 -13.92
N LEU A 37 -2.40 -36.63 -14.77
CA LEU A 37 -3.19 -35.86 -15.73
C LEU A 37 -4.25 -34.99 -15.03
N LEU A 38 -4.91 -35.49 -13.98
CA LEU A 38 -5.81 -34.69 -13.15
C LEU A 38 -5.09 -33.49 -12.51
N ARG A 39 -3.87 -33.67 -11.99
CA ARG A 39 -3.08 -32.55 -11.43
C ARG A 39 -2.78 -31.49 -12.48
N PHE A 40 -2.51 -31.91 -13.71
CA PHE A 40 -2.34 -30.99 -14.83
C PHE A 40 -3.61 -30.19 -15.09
N LEU A 41 -4.74 -30.87 -15.25
CA LEU A 41 -6.03 -30.21 -15.53
C LEU A 41 -6.45 -29.27 -14.39
N ALA A 42 -6.21 -29.66 -13.13
CA ALA A 42 -6.49 -28.84 -11.96
C ALA A 42 -5.64 -27.57 -11.85
N LYS A 43 -4.46 -27.54 -12.49
CA LYS A 43 -3.62 -26.34 -12.60
C LYS A 43 -4.04 -25.42 -13.75
N GLY A 44 -4.78 -25.94 -14.73
CA GLY A 44 -5.25 -25.20 -15.90
C GLY A 44 -6.30 -24.14 -15.53
N GLU A 45 -6.64 -23.31 -16.51
CA GLU A 45 -7.59 -22.18 -16.33
C GLU A 45 -9.05 -22.64 -16.23
N ASN A 46 -9.38 -23.87 -16.65
CA ASN A 46 -10.74 -24.38 -16.67
C ASN A 46 -10.91 -25.60 -15.74
N PRO A 47 -11.44 -25.43 -14.52
CA PRO A 47 -11.59 -26.51 -13.55
C PRO A 47 -12.59 -27.59 -14.03
N HIS A 48 -13.54 -27.26 -14.90
CA HIS A 48 -14.50 -28.24 -15.44
C HIS A 48 -13.84 -29.35 -16.27
N GLN A 49 -12.69 -29.07 -16.89
CA GLN A 49 -11.93 -30.12 -17.59
C GLN A 49 -11.45 -31.21 -16.62
N THR A 50 -11.15 -30.84 -15.38
CA THR A 50 -10.73 -31.76 -14.33
C THR A 50 -11.85 -32.74 -13.97
N LEU A 51 -13.08 -32.25 -13.74
CA LEU A 51 -14.23 -33.13 -13.50
C LEU A 51 -14.65 -33.93 -14.74
N GLY A 52 -14.57 -33.32 -15.93
CA GLY A 52 -14.82 -34.02 -17.19
C GLY A 52 -13.90 -35.22 -17.36
N PHE A 53 -12.62 -35.06 -17.07
CA PHE A 53 -11.65 -36.15 -17.12
C PHE A 53 -11.88 -37.17 -15.99
N TYR A 54 -12.23 -36.74 -14.78
CA TYR A 54 -12.60 -37.65 -13.69
C TYR A 54 -13.81 -38.53 -14.04
N LYS A 55 -14.81 -37.97 -14.73
CA LYS A 55 -15.95 -38.73 -15.25
C LYS A 55 -15.49 -39.80 -16.24
N ASN A 56 -14.58 -39.48 -17.16
CA ASN A 56 -14.01 -40.44 -18.11
C ASN A 56 -13.18 -41.54 -17.43
N MET A 57 -12.41 -41.18 -16.41
CA MET A 57 -11.66 -42.12 -15.57
C MET A 57 -12.60 -43.17 -14.95
N ARG A 58 -13.76 -42.73 -14.44
CA ARG A 58 -14.78 -43.62 -13.88
C ARG A 58 -15.48 -44.48 -14.92
N ILE A 59 -15.84 -43.92 -16.08
CA ILE A 59 -16.44 -44.69 -17.19
C ILE A 59 -15.48 -45.79 -17.67
N SER A 60 -14.18 -45.49 -17.69
CA SER A 60 -13.13 -46.43 -18.08
C SER A 60 -12.73 -47.39 -16.96
N SER A 61 -13.47 -47.43 -15.84
CA SER A 61 -13.23 -48.28 -14.67
C SER A 61 -11.82 -48.17 -14.06
N VAL A 62 -11.16 -47.02 -14.22
CA VAL A 62 -9.88 -46.76 -13.56
C VAL A 62 -10.17 -46.46 -12.08
N PRO A 63 -9.53 -47.18 -11.13
CA PRO A 63 -9.84 -47.05 -9.71
C PRO A 63 -9.47 -45.67 -9.17
N THR A 64 -10.29 -45.12 -8.28
CA THR A 64 -10.02 -43.89 -7.54
C THR A 64 -9.33 -44.22 -6.22
N ASN A 65 -8.52 -43.29 -5.71
CA ASN A 65 -7.88 -43.46 -4.41
C ASN A 65 -7.87 -42.15 -3.62
N LYS A 66 -7.35 -42.21 -2.39
CA LYS A 66 -7.19 -41.05 -1.50
C LYS A 66 -6.44 -39.85 -2.09
N PHE A 67 -5.60 -40.06 -3.11
CA PHE A 67 -4.89 -38.97 -3.78
C PHE A 67 -5.67 -38.34 -4.93
N THR A 68 -6.73 -38.98 -5.42
CA THR A 68 -7.57 -38.45 -6.49
C THR A 68 -8.40 -37.27 -5.99
N PHE A 69 -9.04 -37.38 -4.83
CA PHE A 69 -9.98 -36.36 -4.31
C PHE A 69 -9.33 -35.01 -3.97
N PRO A 70 -8.15 -34.93 -3.32
CA PRO A 70 -7.51 -33.66 -3.05
C PRO A 70 -7.23 -32.86 -4.33
N ILE A 71 -6.85 -33.54 -5.42
CA ILE A 71 -6.61 -32.90 -6.72
C ILE A 71 -7.90 -32.29 -7.28
N LEU A 72 -9.01 -33.04 -7.23
CA LEU A 72 -10.32 -32.57 -7.69
C LEU A 72 -10.81 -31.37 -6.87
N LEU A 73 -10.68 -31.44 -5.54
CA LEU A 73 -11.08 -30.38 -4.63
C LEU A 73 -10.23 -29.11 -4.83
N HIS A 74 -8.91 -29.26 -5.00
CA HIS A 74 -8.02 -28.12 -5.24
C HIS A 74 -8.32 -27.37 -6.55
N ALA A 75 -8.82 -28.05 -7.59
CA ALA A 75 -9.24 -27.38 -8.83
C ALA A 75 -10.29 -26.27 -8.55
N TYR A 76 -11.16 -26.49 -7.57
CA TYR A 76 -12.21 -25.56 -7.16
C TYR A 76 -11.82 -24.62 -6.00
N THR A 77 -10.54 -24.58 -5.61
CA THR A 77 -10.06 -23.56 -4.66
C THR A 77 -9.67 -22.24 -5.34
N ARG A 78 -9.39 -22.30 -6.65
CA ARG A 78 -9.02 -21.13 -7.48
C ARG A 78 -10.23 -20.49 -8.16
N ASP A 79 -11.19 -21.33 -8.54
CA ASP A 79 -12.48 -20.93 -9.08
C ASP A 79 -13.57 -21.60 -8.22
N PRO A 80 -13.97 -20.92 -7.12
CA PRO A 80 -14.85 -21.51 -6.12
C PRO A 80 -16.23 -21.81 -6.68
N SER A 81 -16.55 -23.10 -6.84
CA SER A 81 -17.92 -23.56 -7.08
C SER A 81 -18.41 -24.51 -5.98
N PRO A 82 -19.35 -24.06 -5.13
CA PRO A 82 -19.91 -24.89 -4.06
C PRO A 82 -20.57 -26.18 -4.55
N SER A 83 -21.26 -26.14 -5.70
CA SER A 83 -22.02 -27.29 -6.23
C SER A 83 -21.08 -28.42 -6.65
N GLU A 84 -20.08 -28.12 -7.47
CA GLU A 84 -19.10 -29.09 -7.94
C GLU A 84 -18.24 -29.61 -6.78
N GLY A 85 -17.82 -28.71 -5.89
CA GLY A 85 -17.05 -29.08 -4.71
C GLY A 85 -17.79 -30.05 -3.79
N THR A 86 -19.08 -29.81 -3.52
CA THR A 86 -19.92 -30.70 -2.70
C THR A 86 -20.19 -32.04 -3.39
N GLN A 87 -20.30 -32.09 -4.72
CA GLN A 87 -20.38 -33.36 -5.45
C GLN A 87 -19.11 -34.19 -5.30
N VAL A 88 -17.93 -33.57 -5.38
CA VAL A 88 -16.65 -34.24 -5.15
C VAL A 88 -16.55 -34.74 -3.71
N HIS A 89 -16.99 -33.94 -2.72
CA HIS A 89 -17.05 -34.36 -1.33
C HIS A 89 -17.99 -35.56 -1.13
N ALA A 90 -19.20 -35.54 -1.69
CA ALA A 90 -20.14 -36.65 -1.61
C ALA A 90 -19.57 -37.94 -2.22
N HIS A 91 -18.80 -37.83 -3.31
CA HIS A 91 -18.05 -38.97 -3.86
C HIS A 91 -16.95 -39.46 -2.90
N ALA A 92 -16.15 -38.57 -2.31
CA ALA A 92 -15.13 -38.96 -1.34
C ALA A 92 -15.74 -39.74 -0.15
N LEU A 93 -16.91 -39.29 0.32
CA LEU A 93 -17.69 -39.96 1.37
C LEU A 93 -18.16 -41.35 0.94
N LYS A 94 -18.75 -41.45 -0.25
CA LYS A 94 -19.23 -42.73 -0.81
C LYS A 94 -18.11 -43.77 -0.96
N PHE A 95 -16.90 -43.34 -1.28
CA PHE A 95 -15.74 -44.22 -1.43
C PHE A 95 -14.97 -44.44 -0.10
N GLY A 96 -15.41 -43.85 1.02
CA GLY A 96 -14.81 -44.05 2.33
C GLY A 96 -13.48 -43.31 2.55
N PHE A 97 -13.24 -42.21 1.84
CA PHE A 97 -11.99 -41.45 1.94
C PHE A 97 -12.09 -40.17 2.78
N CYS A 98 -13.24 -39.85 3.39
CA CYS A 98 -13.39 -38.63 4.20
C CYS A 98 -12.59 -38.65 5.51
N GLU A 99 -12.16 -39.81 6.02
CA GLU A 99 -11.30 -39.89 7.20
C GLU A 99 -9.80 -39.63 6.87
N ASP A 100 -9.42 -39.70 5.59
CA ASP A 100 -8.03 -39.48 5.18
C ASP A 100 -7.63 -38.00 5.33
N LEU A 101 -6.52 -37.76 6.01
CA LEU A 101 -6.03 -36.41 6.34
C LEU A 101 -5.87 -35.50 5.11
N TYR A 102 -5.38 -36.03 3.98
CA TYR A 102 -5.18 -35.23 2.77
C TYR A 102 -6.50 -34.80 2.15
N VAL A 103 -7.52 -35.67 2.18
CA VAL A 103 -8.87 -35.36 1.70
C VAL A 103 -9.51 -34.29 2.58
N ARG A 104 -9.41 -34.43 3.91
CA ARG A 104 -9.94 -33.43 4.86
C ARG A 104 -9.28 -32.06 4.70
N ASN A 105 -7.95 -32.01 4.57
CA ASN A 105 -7.23 -30.75 4.36
C ASN A 105 -7.67 -30.05 3.06
N ALA A 106 -7.93 -30.82 2.00
CA ALA A 106 -8.46 -30.29 0.75
C ALA A 106 -9.93 -29.84 0.87
N LEU A 107 -10.76 -30.53 1.65
CA LEU A 107 -12.15 -30.14 1.93
C LEU A 107 -12.22 -28.83 2.73
N ILE A 108 -11.40 -28.68 3.78
CA ILE A 108 -11.28 -27.44 4.55
C ILE A 108 -10.91 -26.27 3.60
N SER A 109 -9.87 -26.48 2.77
CA SER A 109 -9.42 -25.47 1.81
C SER A 109 -10.52 -25.10 0.79
N LEU A 110 -11.25 -26.08 0.27
CA LEU A 110 -12.37 -25.87 -0.66
C LEU A 110 -13.47 -25.03 -0.01
N TYR A 111 -13.95 -25.45 1.17
CA TYR A 111 -15.05 -24.77 1.83
C TYR A 111 -14.67 -23.34 2.25
N GLY A 112 -13.43 -23.13 2.70
CA GLY A 112 -12.89 -21.78 2.94
C GLY A 112 -12.88 -20.92 1.69
N ALA A 113 -12.44 -21.45 0.55
CA ALA A 113 -12.45 -20.74 -0.74
C ALA A 113 -13.87 -20.42 -1.24
N CYS A 114 -14.83 -21.31 -0.98
CA CYS A 114 -16.25 -21.14 -1.31
C CYS A 114 -17.02 -20.22 -0.33
N ARG A 115 -16.34 -19.57 0.63
CA ARG A 115 -16.96 -18.76 1.70
C ARG A 115 -17.94 -19.53 2.59
N LEU A 116 -17.81 -20.86 2.66
CA LEU A 116 -18.63 -21.75 3.49
C LEU A 116 -17.88 -22.10 4.79
N LEU A 117 -17.57 -21.08 5.58
CA LEU A 117 -16.72 -21.22 6.78
C LEU A 117 -17.31 -22.17 7.84
N TYR A 118 -18.63 -22.26 7.95
CA TYR A 118 -19.28 -23.21 8.85
C TYR A 118 -18.96 -24.67 8.47
N GLU A 119 -19.08 -25.02 7.19
CA GLU A 119 -18.76 -26.36 6.70
C GLU A 119 -17.25 -26.64 6.79
N SER A 120 -16.41 -25.65 6.47
CA SER A 120 -14.96 -25.72 6.66
C SER A 120 -14.60 -26.05 8.12
N ARG A 121 -15.21 -25.33 9.06
CA ARG A 121 -15.00 -25.52 10.50
C ARG A 121 -15.52 -26.87 10.97
N LYS A 122 -16.66 -27.32 10.45
CA LYS A 122 -17.23 -28.63 10.77
C LYS A 122 -16.30 -29.78 10.36
N VAL A 123 -15.75 -29.73 9.14
CA VAL A 123 -14.77 -30.74 8.67
C VAL A 123 -13.50 -30.71 9.54
N PHE A 124 -13.06 -29.52 9.95
CA PHE A 124 -11.93 -29.38 10.86
C PHE A 124 -12.23 -29.95 12.27
N ASP A 125 -13.46 -29.77 12.77
CA ASP A 125 -13.93 -30.20 14.10
C ASP A 125 -14.25 -31.68 14.25
N GLU A 126 -14.50 -32.39 13.15
CA GLU A 126 -14.92 -33.79 13.17
C GLU A 126 -13.85 -34.75 13.74
N PHE A 127 -12.55 -34.48 13.54
CA PHE A 127 -11.46 -35.39 13.96
C PHE A 127 -10.29 -34.67 14.66
N PRO A 128 -10.48 -34.17 15.90
CA PRO A 128 -9.53 -33.28 16.57
C PRO A 128 -8.13 -33.88 16.78
N ASN A 129 -8.04 -35.18 17.06
CA ASN A 129 -6.78 -35.88 17.36
C ASN A 129 -5.91 -36.18 16.12
N SER A 130 -6.39 -35.84 14.93
CA SER A 130 -5.73 -36.21 13.67
C SER A 130 -5.41 -35.01 12.76
N ARG A 131 -5.48 -33.80 13.31
CA ARG A 131 -5.13 -32.56 12.61
C ARG A 131 -3.62 -32.41 12.55
N ASP A 132 -3.12 -31.97 11.42
CA ASP A 132 -1.73 -31.55 11.24
C ASP A 132 -1.65 -30.03 11.03
N VAL A 133 -0.43 -29.50 10.93
CA VAL A 133 -0.20 -28.07 10.67
C VAL A 133 -0.90 -27.60 9.38
N VAL A 134 -1.07 -28.49 8.39
CA VAL A 134 -1.77 -28.20 7.13
C VAL A 134 -3.27 -28.02 7.35
N SER A 135 -3.91 -28.82 8.21
CA SER A 135 -5.32 -28.63 8.61
C SER A 135 -5.55 -27.24 9.21
N TRP A 136 -4.66 -26.81 10.12
CA TRP A 136 -4.74 -25.50 10.76
C TRP A 136 -4.48 -24.36 9.77
N ASN A 137 -3.44 -24.48 8.94
CA ASN A 137 -3.12 -23.50 7.90
C ASN A 137 -4.28 -23.32 6.90
N ALA A 138 -4.98 -24.40 6.53
CA ALA A 138 -6.15 -24.32 5.65
C ALA A 138 -7.29 -23.50 6.29
N MET A 139 -7.53 -23.65 7.60
CA MET A 139 -8.49 -22.81 8.34
C MET A 139 -8.05 -21.35 8.41
N LEU A 140 -6.77 -21.08 8.69
CA LEU A 140 -6.23 -19.72 8.72
C LEU A 140 -6.44 -19.00 7.37
N VAL A 141 -6.06 -19.65 6.26
CA VAL A 141 -6.26 -19.12 4.91
C VAL A 141 -7.74 -18.88 4.64
N GLY A 142 -8.61 -19.81 5.05
CA GLY A 142 -10.06 -19.66 4.95
C GLY A 142 -10.57 -18.41 5.65
N TYR A 143 -10.25 -18.21 6.92
CA TYR A 143 -10.71 -17.04 7.68
C TYR A 143 -10.12 -15.72 7.15
N VAL A 144 -8.82 -15.68 6.82
CA VAL A 144 -8.18 -14.49 6.25
C VAL A 144 -8.83 -14.07 4.93
N ARG A 145 -9.06 -15.00 4.01
CA ARG A 145 -9.71 -14.71 2.71
C ARG A 145 -11.16 -14.23 2.81
N ASN A 146 -11.80 -14.50 3.95
CA ASN A 146 -13.17 -14.09 4.23
C ASN A 146 -13.21 -12.90 5.21
N GLU A 147 -12.11 -12.15 5.34
CA GLU A 147 -12.00 -10.94 6.16
C GLU A 147 -12.26 -11.16 7.66
N GLN A 148 -12.19 -12.41 8.14
CA GLN A 148 -12.38 -12.79 9.55
C GLN A 148 -11.04 -12.92 10.28
N ILE A 149 -10.22 -11.86 10.25
CA ILE A 149 -8.84 -11.89 10.76
C ILE A 149 -8.76 -12.16 12.28
N VAL A 150 -9.73 -11.69 13.06
CA VAL A 150 -9.77 -11.92 14.53
C VAL A 150 -9.91 -13.42 14.83
N VAL A 151 -10.80 -14.12 14.12
CA VAL A 151 -10.98 -15.57 14.29
C VAL A 151 -9.74 -16.33 13.77
N ALA A 152 -9.08 -15.81 12.72
CA ALA A 152 -7.81 -16.38 12.27
C ALA A 152 -6.71 -16.25 13.34
N GLU A 153 -6.62 -15.12 14.03
CA GLU A 153 -5.69 -14.92 15.16
C GLU A 153 -6.00 -15.90 16.32
N GLU A 154 -7.27 -16.02 16.72
CA GLU A 154 -7.68 -16.98 17.75
C GLU A 154 -7.32 -18.43 17.39
N MET A 155 -7.47 -18.80 16.12
CA MET A 155 -7.08 -20.11 15.61
C MET A 155 -5.56 -20.29 15.63
N PHE A 156 -4.81 -19.26 15.23
CA PHE A 156 -3.35 -19.25 15.25
C PHE A 156 -2.81 -19.40 16.67
N ASP A 157 -3.44 -18.78 17.66
CA ASP A 157 -3.09 -18.86 19.07
C ASP A 157 -3.28 -20.28 19.64
N GLN A 158 -4.25 -21.02 19.12
CA GLN A 158 -4.54 -22.41 19.50
C GLN A 158 -3.65 -23.45 18.81
N MET A 159 -2.88 -23.07 17.78
CA MET A 159 -2.04 -24.01 17.05
C MET A 159 -0.94 -24.62 17.94
N PRO A 160 -0.83 -25.96 18.02
CA PRO A 160 0.23 -26.62 18.78
C PRO A 160 1.63 -26.35 18.22
N GLU A 161 1.73 -26.33 16.88
CA GLU A 161 2.94 -26.04 16.13
C GLU A 161 2.62 -25.05 15.02
N ARG A 162 3.53 -24.10 14.79
CA ARG A 162 3.39 -23.04 13.79
C ARG A 162 4.56 -23.10 12.84
N ASP A 163 4.28 -23.20 11.55
CA ASP A 163 5.30 -23.22 10.51
C ASP A 163 5.37 -21.88 9.77
N VAL A 164 6.23 -21.81 8.74
CA VAL A 164 6.39 -20.63 7.89
C VAL A 164 5.05 -20.20 7.28
N ILE A 165 4.19 -21.16 6.92
CA ILE A 165 2.90 -20.90 6.29
C ILE A 165 1.93 -20.29 7.30
N SER A 166 1.88 -20.78 8.54
CA SER A 166 1.05 -20.22 9.61
C SER A 166 1.35 -18.74 9.83
N TRP A 167 2.63 -18.40 10.02
CA TRP A 167 3.08 -17.03 10.24
C TRP A 167 2.84 -16.15 9.01
N SER A 168 3.25 -16.62 7.82
CA SER A 168 3.12 -15.84 6.59
C SER A 168 1.66 -15.51 6.26
N THR A 169 0.74 -16.47 6.49
CA THR A 169 -0.69 -16.28 6.24
C THR A 169 -1.27 -15.18 7.13
N LEU A 170 -0.95 -15.21 8.42
CA LEU A 170 -1.48 -14.23 9.37
C LEU A 170 -0.88 -12.83 9.12
N ILE A 171 0.45 -12.73 8.92
CA ILE A 171 1.13 -11.46 8.60
C ILE A 171 0.55 -10.84 7.33
N MET A 172 0.41 -11.63 6.27
CA MET A 172 -0.17 -11.16 5.01
C MET A 172 -1.64 -10.76 5.18
N GLY A 173 -2.41 -11.52 5.97
CA GLY A 173 -3.81 -11.22 6.26
C GLY A 173 -4.01 -9.87 6.94
N TYR A 174 -3.22 -9.55 7.98
CA TYR A 174 -3.29 -8.23 8.63
C TYR A 174 -2.92 -7.09 7.68
N VAL A 175 -1.84 -7.24 6.92
CA VAL A 175 -1.38 -6.22 5.97
C VAL A 175 -2.41 -5.99 4.86
N GLN A 176 -3.03 -7.05 4.34
CA GLN A 176 -4.10 -6.95 3.31
C GLN A 176 -5.38 -6.33 3.85
N ASN A 177 -5.72 -6.55 5.12
CA ASN A 177 -6.87 -5.95 5.78
C ASN A 177 -6.61 -4.52 6.30
N GLY A 178 -5.43 -3.95 6.02
CA GLY A 178 -5.07 -2.57 6.33
C GLY A 178 -4.44 -2.34 7.70
N ASP A 179 -4.35 -3.36 8.57
CA ASP A 179 -3.65 -3.27 9.85
C ASP A 179 -2.16 -3.61 9.67
N LEU A 180 -1.46 -2.64 9.08
CA LEU A 180 -0.05 -2.76 8.75
C LEU A 180 0.82 -2.96 10.00
N GLU A 181 0.53 -2.24 11.08
CA GLU A 181 1.32 -2.28 12.33
C GLU A 181 1.29 -3.67 12.96
N LYS A 182 0.11 -4.28 13.09
CA LYS A 182 -0.02 -5.63 13.64
C LYS A 182 0.73 -6.66 12.80
N GLY A 183 0.68 -6.54 11.47
CA GLY A 183 1.47 -7.38 10.57
C GLY A 183 2.98 -7.30 10.81
N LEU A 184 3.52 -6.09 11.05
CA LEU A 184 4.94 -5.90 11.36
C LEU A 184 5.33 -6.43 12.75
N VAL A 185 4.45 -6.30 13.73
CA VAL A 185 4.64 -6.88 15.07
C VAL A 185 4.75 -8.41 14.98
N LEU A 186 3.82 -9.06 14.27
CA LEU A 186 3.85 -10.51 14.06
C LEU A 186 5.12 -10.98 13.33
N PHE A 187 5.62 -10.20 12.37
CA PHE A 187 6.90 -10.51 11.73
C PHE A 187 8.08 -10.43 12.71
N SER A 188 8.11 -9.40 13.55
CA SER A 188 9.14 -9.27 14.60
C SER A 188 9.10 -10.43 15.59
N GLU A 189 7.90 -10.91 15.93
CA GLU A 189 7.71 -12.11 16.77
C GLU A 189 8.18 -13.39 16.08
N MET A 190 7.85 -13.57 14.80
CA MET A 190 8.32 -14.70 13.97
C MET A 190 9.85 -14.76 13.95
N VAL A 191 10.51 -13.62 13.71
CA VAL A 191 11.99 -13.53 13.67
C VAL A 191 12.61 -13.77 15.05
N ARG A 192 12.00 -13.26 16.12
CA ARG A 192 12.47 -13.45 17.50
C ARG A 192 12.36 -14.90 17.96
N ASN A 193 11.34 -15.64 17.51
CA ASN A 193 11.20 -17.07 17.79
C ASN A 193 12.38 -17.87 17.18
N GLY A 194 12.94 -17.40 16.06
CA GLY A 194 14.21 -17.91 15.49
C GLY A 194 14.18 -19.34 14.94
N SER A 195 13.09 -20.08 15.20
CA SER A 195 12.85 -21.47 14.77
C SER A 195 12.23 -21.59 13.39
N VAL A 196 11.70 -20.48 12.83
CA VAL A 196 10.94 -20.46 11.57
C VAL A 196 11.67 -19.61 10.53
N SER A 197 11.92 -20.17 9.34
CA SER A 197 12.54 -19.45 8.23
C SER A 197 11.57 -18.44 7.60
N VAL A 198 12.06 -17.27 7.23
CA VAL A 198 11.28 -16.32 6.42
C VAL A 198 11.14 -16.81 4.98
N ASN A 199 10.02 -16.50 4.34
CA ASN A 199 9.84 -16.68 2.89
C ASN A 199 9.78 -15.32 2.19
N GLU A 200 9.93 -15.34 0.86
CA GLU A 200 9.97 -14.12 0.04
C GLU A 200 8.68 -13.31 0.14
N ALA A 201 7.52 -13.98 0.13
CA ALA A 201 6.21 -13.33 0.21
C ALA A 201 6.07 -12.51 1.50
N THR A 202 6.43 -13.08 2.65
CA THR A 202 6.43 -12.36 3.92
C THR A 202 7.37 -11.17 3.90
N LEU A 203 8.59 -11.31 3.35
CA LEU A 203 9.56 -10.21 3.25
C LEU A 203 9.04 -9.05 2.40
N VAL A 204 8.48 -9.34 1.22
CA VAL A 204 7.87 -8.34 0.34
C VAL A 204 6.69 -7.64 1.03
N THR A 205 5.83 -8.41 1.70
CA THR A 205 4.68 -7.88 2.45
C THR A 205 5.10 -6.92 3.56
N VAL A 206 6.07 -7.28 4.40
CA VAL A 206 6.51 -6.43 5.52
C VAL A 206 7.33 -5.23 5.05
N LEU A 207 8.07 -5.34 3.94
CA LEU A 207 8.72 -4.19 3.30
C LEU A 207 7.67 -3.20 2.77
N SER A 208 6.61 -3.70 2.11
CA SER A 208 5.50 -2.86 1.64
C SER A 208 4.77 -2.16 2.80
N ALA A 209 4.48 -2.87 3.89
CA ALA A 209 3.89 -2.27 5.09
C ALA A 209 4.81 -1.19 5.71
N SER A 210 6.12 -1.46 5.79
CA SER A 210 7.12 -0.48 6.25
C SER A 210 7.15 0.76 5.34
N ALA A 211 7.08 0.56 4.03
CA ALA A 211 7.03 1.63 3.03
C ALA A 211 5.78 2.51 3.18
N GLN A 212 4.62 1.89 3.38
CA GLN A 212 3.34 2.60 3.53
C GLN A 212 3.31 3.44 4.81
N LEU A 213 3.81 2.90 5.93
CA LEU A 213 3.92 3.59 7.22
C LEU A 213 5.11 4.57 7.30
N GLY A 214 6.07 4.47 6.37
CA GLY A 214 7.30 5.26 6.37
C GLY A 214 8.30 4.89 7.48
N LEU A 215 8.37 3.60 7.84
CA LEU A 215 9.20 3.05 8.91
C LEU A 215 10.57 2.60 8.40
N LEU A 216 11.56 3.49 8.47
CA LEU A 216 12.92 3.21 8.02
C LEU A 216 13.66 2.23 8.94
N GLU A 217 13.50 2.31 10.26
CA GLU A 217 14.17 1.40 11.21
C GLU A 217 13.63 -0.02 11.03
N HIS A 218 12.32 -0.19 10.91
CA HIS A 218 11.73 -1.49 10.58
C HIS A 218 12.17 -1.99 9.19
N GLY A 219 12.13 -1.15 8.15
CA GLY A 219 12.56 -1.54 6.81
C GLY A 219 14.04 -1.95 6.73
N THR A 220 14.92 -1.22 7.43
CA THR A 220 16.35 -1.57 7.55
C THR A 220 16.56 -2.83 8.38
N PHE A 221 15.76 -3.06 9.42
CA PHE A 221 15.75 -4.33 10.15
C PHE A 221 15.42 -5.50 9.21
N VAL A 222 14.36 -5.41 8.40
CA VAL A 222 14.03 -6.46 7.42
C VAL A 222 15.17 -6.67 6.42
N HIS A 223 15.76 -5.60 5.88
CA HIS A 223 16.91 -5.71 4.97
C HIS A 223 18.13 -6.36 5.65
N SER A 224 18.36 -6.11 6.94
CA SER A 224 19.42 -6.78 7.71
C SER A 224 19.16 -8.29 7.85
N ILE A 225 17.90 -8.70 8.02
CA ILE A 225 17.50 -10.12 8.06
C ILE A 225 17.78 -10.78 6.71
N ILE A 226 17.38 -10.15 5.60
CA ILE A 226 17.67 -10.62 4.23
C ILE A 226 19.15 -10.90 4.04
N LYS A 227 20.02 -9.96 4.45
CA LYS A 227 21.49 -10.12 4.38
C LYS A 227 22.00 -11.23 5.31
N LYS A 228 21.51 -11.28 6.56
CA LYS A 228 21.95 -12.25 7.59
C LYS A 228 21.65 -13.69 7.18
N VAL A 229 20.47 -13.95 6.62
CA VAL A 229 20.08 -15.29 6.15
C VAL A 229 20.54 -15.57 4.72
N LYS A 230 21.26 -14.63 4.09
CA LYS A 230 21.71 -14.69 2.69
C LYS A 230 20.55 -15.01 1.73
N PHE A 231 19.40 -14.39 1.95
CA PHE A 231 18.23 -14.61 1.11
C PHE A 231 18.52 -14.10 -0.32
N PRO A 232 18.22 -14.87 -1.37
CA PRO A 232 18.45 -14.43 -2.75
C PRO A 232 17.70 -13.15 -3.06
N LEU A 233 18.40 -12.14 -3.59
CA LEU A 233 17.76 -10.90 -4.04
C LEU A 233 17.10 -11.12 -5.40
N THR A 234 15.85 -11.58 -5.37
CA THR A 234 14.99 -11.68 -6.54
C THR A 234 14.57 -10.29 -7.03
N MET A 235 13.99 -10.22 -8.23
CA MET A 235 13.42 -8.96 -8.74
C MET A 235 12.33 -8.40 -7.84
N ALA A 236 11.41 -9.25 -7.37
CA ALA A 236 10.31 -8.82 -6.51
C ALA A 236 10.83 -8.26 -5.17
N LEU A 237 11.81 -8.94 -4.55
CA LEU A 237 12.41 -8.49 -3.30
C LEU A 237 13.25 -7.22 -3.50
N GLY A 238 14.00 -7.13 -4.59
CA GLY A 238 14.79 -5.96 -4.97
C GLY A 238 13.93 -4.72 -5.17
N THR A 239 12.87 -4.84 -5.97
CA THR A 239 11.90 -3.76 -6.19
C THR A 239 11.21 -3.34 -4.89
N ALA A 240 10.85 -4.28 -4.02
CA ALA A 240 10.27 -3.97 -2.71
C ALA A 240 11.22 -3.19 -1.80
N LEU A 241 12.52 -3.48 -1.83
CA LEU A 241 13.53 -2.72 -1.10
C LEU A 241 13.70 -1.29 -1.65
N VAL A 242 13.72 -1.14 -2.98
CA VAL A 242 13.78 0.20 -3.62
C VAL A 242 12.57 1.04 -3.22
N ASP A 243 11.35 0.49 -3.33
CA ASP A 243 10.11 1.17 -2.95
C ASP A 243 10.09 1.53 -1.46
N MET A 244 10.51 0.60 -0.59
CA MET A 244 10.60 0.83 0.85
C MET A 244 11.55 1.98 1.18
N TYR A 245 12.79 1.96 0.68
CA TYR A 245 13.74 3.03 0.97
C TYR A 245 13.29 4.39 0.46
N ALA A 246 12.70 4.44 -0.74
CA ALA A 246 12.14 5.67 -1.29
C ALA A 246 11.01 6.20 -0.39
N LYS A 247 9.99 5.38 -0.08
CA LYS A 247 8.84 5.78 0.74
C LYS A 247 9.13 5.99 2.23
N CYS A 248 10.29 5.53 2.71
CA CYS A 248 10.82 5.84 4.05
C CYS A 248 11.75 7.06 4.07
N GLY A 249 11.85 7.81 2.96
CA GLY A 249 12.60 9.07 2.90
C GLY A 249 14.12 8.89 2.80
N CYS A 250 14.60 7.74 2.33
CA CYS A 250 16.02 7.45 2.15
C CYS A 250 16.32 7.11 0.67
N ILE A 251 16.14 8.11 -0.20
CA ILE A 251 16.26 7.94 -1.65
C ILE A 251 17.67 7.48 -2.10
N ASP A 252 18.72 7.83 -1.36
CA ASP A 252 20.08 7.41 -1.69
C ASP A 252 20.29 5.90 -1.51
N LEU A 253 19.71 5.31 -0.46
CA LEU A 253 19.72 3.85 -0.31
C LEU A 253 18.82 3.16 -1.35
N ALA A 254 17.71 3.80 -1.74
CA ALA A 254 16.89 3.29 -2.84
C ALA A 254 17.70 3.23 -4.15
N ARG A 255 18.45 4.28 -4.49
CA ARG A 255 19.37 4.29 -5.64
C ARG A 255 20.43 3.21 -5.53
N TYR A 256 21.07 3.09 -4.37
CA TYR A 256 22.09 2.07 -4.15
C TYR A 256 21.53 0.67 -4.43
N VAL A 257 20.39 0.31 -3.84
CA VAL A 257 19.76 -0.99 -4.08
C VAL A 257 19.38 -1.15 -5.55
N PHE A 258 18.80 -0.13 -6.19
CA PHE A 258 18.39 -0.16 -7.60
C PHE A 258 19.55 -0.43 -8.56
N TYR A 259 20.72 0.18 -8.32
CA TYR A 259 21.91 -0.03 -9.14
C TYR A 259 22.61 -1.36 -8.87
N GLU A 260 22.48 -1.92 -7.66
CA GLU A 260 22.98 -3.25 -7.30
C GLU A 260 22.12 -4.41 -7.86
N LEU A 261 20.92 -4.13 -8.39
CA LEU A 261 20.08 -5.18 -8.98
C LEU A 261 20.78 -5.81 -10.20
N PRO A 262 20.92 -7.15 -10.26
CA PRO A 262 21.63 -7.83 -11.34
C PRO A 262 20.91 -7.71 -12.69
N LYS A 263 19.59 -7.55 -12.64
CA LYS A 263 18.72 -7.21 -13.76
C LYS A 263 17.68 -6.22 -13.24
N ARG A 264 17.13 -5.39 -14.10
CA ARG A 264 15.98 -4.52 -13.79
C ARG A 264 14.80 -4.97 -14.63
N ASP A 265 13.61 -4.91 -14.06
CA ASP A 265 12.35 -5.03 -14.78
C ASP A 265 11.62 -3.69 -14.74
N ILE A 266 10.50 -3.59 -15.45
CA ILE A 266 9.71 -2.35 -15.50
C ILE A 266 9.21 -1.92 -14.11
N PHE A 267 9.02 -2.87 -13.18
CA PHE A 267 8.59 -2.56 -11.82
C PHE A 267 9.71 -1.87 -11.02
N ALA A 268 10.95 -2.34 -11.13
CA ALA A 268 12.11 -1.69 -10.52
C ALA A 268 12.32 -0.26 -11.06
N TRP A 269 12.21 -0.08 -12.38
CA TRP A 269 12.29 1.24 -13.01
C TRP A 269 11.19 2.17 -12.51
N ASN A 270 9.94 1.70 -12.49
CA ASN A 270 8.80 2.50 -12.01
C ASN A 270 8.95 2.86 -10.53
N ALA A 271 9.41 1.92 -9.68
CA ALA A 271 9.66 2.19 -8.26
C ALA A 271 10.70 3.31 -8.08
N MET A 272 11.79 3.28 -8.85
CA MET A 272 12.83 4.32 -8.78
C MET A 272 12.35 5.66 -9.34
N ILE A 273 11.69 5.68 -10.51
CA ILE A 273 11.12 6.89 -11.15
C ILE A 273 10.11 7.58 -10.22
N CYS A 274 9.15 6.84 -9.68
CA CYS A 274 8.18 7.37 -8.71
C CYS A 274 8.86 7.82 -7.41
N GLY A 275 9.87 7.08 -6.94
CA GLY A 275 10.67 7.43 -5.78
C GLY A 275 11.35 8.79 -5.94
N VAL A 276 12.11 9.01 -7.03
CA VAL A 276 12.79 10.31 -7.24
C VAL A 276 11.78 11.45 -7.47
N ALA A 277 10.65 11.17 -8.15
CA ALA A 277 9.59 12.14 -8.39
C ALA A 277 8.96 12.65 -7.09
N THR A 278 8.61 11.74 -6.17
CA THR A 278 8.05 12.10 -4.85
C THR A 278 9.04 12.87 -3.96
N HIS A 279 10.34 12.73 -4.23
CA HIS A 279 11.41 13.50 -3.60
C HIS A 279 11.69 14.86 -4.29
N GLY A 280 10.92 15.23 -5.31
CA GLY A 280 11.08 16.49 -6.05
C GLY A 280 12.19 16.49 -7.09
N GLN A 281 12.79 15.33 -7.38
CA GLN A 281 13.93 15.21 -8.31
C GLN A 281 13.43 14.91 -9.71
N GLY A 282 12.61 15.83 -10.25
CA GLY A 282 11.87 15.62 -11.49
C GLY A 282 12.75 15.38 -12.72
N LYS A 283 13.88 16.09 -12.82
CA LYS A 283 14.83 15.92 -13.94
C LYS A 283 15.45 14.52 -13.98
N GLU A 284 15.88 14.02 -12.83
CA GLU A 284 16.41 12.65 -12.73
C GLU A 284 15.34 11.61 -13.07
N ALA A 285 14.07 11.85 -12.70
CA ALA A 285 12.97 10.97 -13.10
C ALA A 285 12.86 10.83 -14.63
N LEU A 286 13.00 11.95 -15.35
CA LEU A 286 12.99 11.96 -16.82
C LEU A 286 14.23 11.28 -17.41
N GLU A 287 15.41 11.47 -16.80
CA GLU A 287 16.64 10.78 -17.21
C GLU A 287 16.55 9.26 -17.00
N LEU A 288 16.00 8.81 -15.87
CA LEU A 288 15.76 7.40 -15.58
C LEU A 288 14.74 6.79 -16.55
N PHE A 289 13.71 7.55 -16.94
CA PHE A 289 12.77 7.13 -17.96
C PHE A 289 13.44 6.96 -19.32
N GLN A 290 14.22 7.94 -19.77
CA GLN A 290 14.92 7.81 -21.05
C GLN A 290 15.86 6.59 -21.04
N ARG A 291 16.59 6.38 -19.94
CA ARG A 291 17.45 5.19 -19.78
C ARG A 291 16.67 3.88 -19.81
N SER A 292 15.46 3.83 -19.24
CA SER A 292 14.64 2.61 -19.29
C SER A 292 14.20 2.30 -20.72
N ILE A 293 13.87 3.31 -21.52
CA ILE A 293 13.60 3.16 -22.96
C ILE A 293 14.85 2.66 -23.69
N ASP A 294 16.01 3.26 -23.43
CA ASP A 294 17.28 2.91 -24.08
C ASP A 294 17.71 1.47 -23.76
N GLU A 295 17.37 0.96 -22.56
CA GLU A 295 17.56 -0.44 -22.16
C GLU A 295 16.46 -1.39 -22.71
N GLY A 296 15.52 -0.89 -23.51
CA GLY A 296 14.52 -1.67 -24.23
C GLY A 296 13.25 -1.99 -23.44
N PHE A 297 12.95 -1.24 -22.37
CA PHE A 297 11.72 -1.42 -21.61
C PHE A 297 10.58 -0.57 -22.19
N ASN A 298 9.40 -1.18 -22.32
CA ASN A 298 8.20 -0.48 -22.74
C ASN A 298 7.52 0.18 -21.53
N PRO A 299 7.24 1.50 -21.59
CA PRO A 299 6.47 2.19 -20.56
C PRO A 299 5.10 1.58 -20.36
N THR A 300 4.59 1.72 -19.14
CA THR A 300 3.21 1.35 -18.76
C THR A 300 2.49 2.58 -18.21
N ALA A 301 1.17 2.46 -17.98
CA ALA A 301 0.39 3.48 -17.28
C ALA A 301 1.10 3.97 -15.99
N VAL A 302 1.60 3.03 -15.18
CA VAL A 302 2.34 3.37 -13.94
C VAL A 302 3.61 4.17 -14.22
N THR A 303 4.32 3.91 -15.32
CA THR A 303 5.49 4.69 -15.73
C THR A 303 5.10 6.15 -15.99
N PHE A 304 4.01 6.38 -16.73
CA PHE A 304 3.54 7.73 -17.03
C PHE A 304 2.98 8.46 -15.80
N VAL A 305 2.33 7.77 -14.86
CA VAL A 305 2.00 8.37 -13.55
C VAL A 305 3.25 8.87 -12.84
N GLY A 306 4.35 8.11 -12.85
CA GLY A 306 5.63 8.52 -12.28
C GLY A 306 6.20 9.78 -12.94
N ILE A 307 6.16 9.83 -14.28
CA ILE A 307 6.69 10.94 -15.07
C ILE A 307 5.85 12.21 -14.95
N LEU A 308 4.52 12.09 -15.00
CA LEU A 308 3.63 13.23 -14.86
C LEU A 308 3.69 13.80 -13.43
N ASN A 309 3.81 12.95 -12.41
CA ASN A 309 4.12 13.40 -11.05
C ASN A 309 5.47 14.11 -10.97
N ALA A 310 6.52 13.58 -11.61
CA ALA A 310 7.82 14.25 -11.66
C ALA A 310 7.71 15.66 -12.25
N CYS A 311 6.99 15.80 -13.37
CA CYS A 311 6.71 17.09 -13.99
C CYS A 311 5.92 18.01 -13.06
N SER A 312 4.85 17.51 -12.44
CA SER A 312 4.03 18.26 -11.47
C SER A 312 4.86 18.82 -10.32
N ARG A 313 5.78 18.03 -9.75
CA ARG A 313 6.55 18.42 -8.57
C ARG A 313 7.76 19.29 -8.87
N ALA A 314 8.23 19.28 -10.11
CA ALA A 314 9.33 20.12 -10.60
C ALA A 314 8.86 21.33 -11.41
N GLY A 315 7.56 21.48 -11.66
CA GLY A 315 6.99 22.58 -12.45
C GLY A 315 7.28 22.51 -13.94
N LEU A 316 7.55 21.31 -14.47
CA LEU A 316 7.91 21.08 -15.88
C LEU A 316 6.63 20.96 -16.73
N VAL A 317 5.93 22.09 -16.91
CA VAL A 317 4.60 22.13 -17.57
C VAL A 317 4.66 21.63 -19.02
N ASN A 318 5.68 22.04 -19.77
CA ASN A 318 5.80 21.70 -21.19
C ASN A 318 6.09 20.21 -21.38
N GLU A 319 6.98 19.66 -20.55
CA GLU A 319 7.33 18.26 -20.49
C GLU A 319 6.13 17.42 -20.06
N GLY A 320 5.36 17.87 -19.06
CA GLY A 320 4.12 17.22 -18.64
C GLY A 320 3.10 17.10 -19.79
N ARG A 321 2.87 18.18 -20.55
CA ARG A 321 2.02 18.11 -21.76
C ARG A 321 2.57 17.16 -22.81
N HIS A 322 3.88 17.23 -23.06
CA HIS A 322 4.54 16.39 -24.04
C HIS A 322 4.34 14.90 -23.71
N PHE A 323 4.63 14.49 -22.48
CA PHE A 323 4.50 13.10 -22.05
C PHE A 323 3.04 12.64 -21.96
N PHE A 324 2.12 13.49 -21.52
CA PHE A 324 0.69 13.16 -21.49
C PHE A 324 0.16 12.84 -22.91
N ASN A 325 0.57 13.64 -23.91
CA ASN A 325 0.19 13.40 -25.31
C ASN A 325 0.94 12.21 -25.92
N SER A 326 2.23 12.04 -25.60
CA SER A 326 3.06 10.93 -26.08
C SER A 326 2.55 9.58 -25.58
N MET A 327 2.06 9.50 -24.36
CA MET A 327 1.46 8.29 -23.78
C MET A 327 0.39 7.68 -24.69
N VAL A 328 -0.51 8.51 -25.23
CA VAL A 328 -1.56 8.07 -26.14
C VAL A 328 -1.00 7.86 -27.54
N ARG A 329 -0.28 8.85 -28.08
CA ARG A 329 0.15 8.86 -29.49
C ARG A 329 1.21 7.81 -29.81
N ASP A 330 2.20 7.66 -28.94
CA ASP A 330 3.42 6.89 -29.21
C ASP A 330 3.36 5.50 -28.55
N TYR A 331 2.62 5.36 -27.44
CA TYR A 331 2.53 4.11 -26.66
C TYR A 331 1.14 3.47 -26.63
N GLY A 332 0.10 4.15 -27.12
CA GLY A 332 -1.27 3.63 -27.14
C GLY A 332 -1.87 3.39 -25.74
N ILE A 333 -1.37 4.11 -24.73
CA ILE A 333 -1.84 4.01 -23.34
C ILE A 333 -2.91 5.08 -23.13
N GLU A 334 -4.13 4.66 -22.85
CA GLU A 334 -5.24 5.58 -22.55
C GLU A 334 -5.10 6.19 -21.15
N PRO A 335 -5.43 7.48 -20.95
CA PRO A 335 -5.30 8.11 -19.64
C PRO A 335 -6.32 7.58 -18.62
N GLU A 336 -5.80 7.02 -17.54
CA GLU A 336 -6.54 6.69 -16.30
C GLU A 336 -6.64 7.90 -15.34
N MET A 337 -7.46 7.79 -14.28
CA MET A 337 -7.75 8.88 -13.33
C MET A 337 -6.47 9.49 -12.71
N GLU A 338 -5.49 8.65 -12.44
CA GLU A 338 -4.20 9.02 -11.86
C GLU A 338 -3.41 9.94 -12.79
N HIS A 339 -3.45 9.72 -14.11
CA HIS A 339 -2.77 10.58 -15.09
C HIS A 339 -3.40 11.96 -15.14
N TYR A 340 -4.75 12.02 -15.16
CA TYR A 340 -5.48 13.29 -15.07
C TYR A 340 -5.21 14.00 -13.74
N GLY A 341 -5.15 13.27 -12.63
CA GLY A 341 -4.75 13.77 -11.31
C GLY A 341 -3.40 14.47 -11.34
N CYS A 342 -2.39 13.83 -11.95
CA CYS A 342 -1.06 14.42 -12.09
C CYS A 342 -1.07 15.72 -12.93
N MET A 343 -1.83 15.74 -14.02
CA MET A 343 -1.91 16.90 -14.91
C MET A 343 -2.67 18.08 -14.29
N VAL A 344 -3.78 17.81 -13.60
CA VAL A 344 -4.55 18.83 -12.87
C VAL A 344 -3.71 19.39 -11.72
N ASP A 345 -2.94 18.56 -11.00
CA ASP A 345 -2.00 19.02 -9.98
C ASP A 345 -0.89 19.88 -10.59
N LEU A 346 -0.31 19.49 -11.74
CA LEU A 346 0.70 20.25 -12.47
C LEU A 346 0.20 21.63 -12.90
N PHE A 347 -0.94 21.68 -13.60
CA PHE A 347 -1.55 22.95 -14.03
C PHE A 347 -2.01 23.79 -12.84
N GLY A 348 -2.58 23.13 -11.83
CA GLY A 348 -3.01 23.77 -10.60
C GLY A 348 -1.86 24.49 -9.87
N ARG A 349 -0.70 23.85 -9.74
CA ARG A 349 0.52 24.46 -9.14
C ARG A 349 1.13 25.56 -10.00
N ALA A 350 1.02 25.43 -11.33
CA ALA A 350 1.50 26.43 -12.27
C ALA A 350 0.58 27.66 -12.40
N GLY A 351 -0.58 27.67 -11.74
CA GLY A 351 -1.58 28.73 -11.86
C GLY A 351 -2.44 28.67 -13.12
N LEU A 352 -2.34 27.59 -13.88
CA LEU A 352 -3.07 27.34 -15.13
C LEU A 352 -4.45 26.70 -14.85
N VAL A 353 -5.20 27.31 -13.92
CA VAL A 353 -6.50 26.80 -13.44
C VAL A 353 -7.53 26.62 -14.57
N PRO A 354 -7.67 27.54 -15.55
CA PRO A 354 -8.61 27.34 -16.66
C PRO A 354 -8.30 26.09 -17.49
N GLU A 355 -7.03 25.84 -17.80
CA GLU A 355 -6.62 24.67 -18.58
C GLU A 355 -6.81 23.37 -17.81
N ALA A 356 -6.63 23.41 -16.48
CA ALA A 356 -6.97 22.28 -15.62
C ALA A 356 -8.47 21.96 -15.65
N LEU A 357 -9.34 22.98 -15.70
CA LEU A 357 -10.77 22.80 -15.85
C LEU A 357 -11.13 22.23 -17.23
N GLU A 358 -10.55 22.78 -18.31
CA GLU A 358 -10.74 22.26 -19.67
C GLU A 358 -10.33 20.79 -19.79
N LEU A 359 -9.21 20.41 -19.16
CA LEU A 359 -8.77 19.02 -19.11
C LEU A 359 -9.80 18.10 -18.43
N ILE A 360 -10.37 18.54 -17.30
CA ILE A 360 -11.39 17.77 -16.56
C ILE A 360 -12.67 17.63 -17.38
N GLU A 361 -13.09 18.70 -18.06
CA GLU A 361 -14.30 18.71 -18.88
C GLU A 361 -14.14 17.86 -20.16
N GLY A 362 -12.91 17.73 -20.66
CA GLY A 362 -12.57 16.89 -21.82
C GLY A 362 -12.31 15.41 -21.51
N MET A 363 -12.47 14.96 -20.27
CA MET A 363 -12.21 13.57 -19.88
C MET A 363 -13.22 12.59 -20.51
N SER A 364 -12.71 11.43 -20.94
CA SER A 364 -13.54 10.29 -21.37
C SER A 364 -14.13 9.51 -20.19
N ILE A 365 -13.58 9.69 -19.00
CA ILE A 365 -13.98 9.04 -17.75
C ILE A 365 -14.60 10.08 -16.82
N LYS A 366 -15.61 9.68 -16.03
CA LYS A 366 -16.26 10.57 -15.07
C LYS A 366 -15.25 11.03 -13.99
N PRO A 367 -15.03 12.35 -13.82
CA PRO A 367 -14.11 12.87 -12.80
C PRO A 367 -14.53 12.50 -11.38
N ASP A 368 -13.57 12.09 -10.56
CA ASP A 368 -13.77 11.76 -9.15
C ASP A 368 -13.67 12.99 -8.23
N CYS A 369 -13.93 12.80 -6.93
CA CYS A 369 -13.87 13.86 -5.93
C CYS A 369 -12.45 14.37 -5.70
N VAL A 370 -11.43 13.51 -5.85
CA VAL A 370 -10.02 13.86 -5.64
C VAL A 370 -9.56 14.88 -6.68
N LEU A 371 -9.96 14.70 -7.94
CA LEU A 371 -9.61 15.61 -9.03
C LEU A 371 -10.23 17.01 -8.85
N TRP A 372 -11.52 17.05 -8.50
CA TRP A 372 -12.21 18.30 -8.16
C TRP A 372 -11.61 18.99 -6.93
N ALA A 373 -11.24 18.23 -5.89
CA ALA A 373 -10.59 18.77 -4.69
C ALA A 373 -9.20 19.35 -5.00
N THR A 374 -8.46 18.73 -5.91
CA THR A 374 -7.16 19.23 -6.38
C THR A 374 -7.33 20.58 -7.10
N LEU A 375 -8.29 20.69 -8.01
CA LEU A 375 -8.60 21.96 -8.68
C LEU A 375 -9.10 23.02 -7.70
N LEU A 376 -9.93 22.66 -6.72
CA LEU A 376 -10.40 23.56 -5.67
C LEU A 376 -9.23 24.17 -4.87
N GLY A 377 -8.23 23.35 -4.54
CA GLY A 377 -6.99 23.79 -3.91
C GLY A 377 -6.25 24.83 -4.75
N ALA A 378 -6.10 24.58 -6.06
CA ALA A 378 -5.49 25.52 -6.99
C ALA A 378 -6.28 26.84 -7.09
N CYS A 379 -7.62 26.77 -7.16
CA CYS A 379 -8.48 27.95 -7.14
C CYS A 379 -8.26 28.82 -5.89
N LYS A 380 -8.10 28.20 -4.72
CA LYS A 380 -7.81 28.91 -3.47
C LYS A 380 -6.46 29.62 -3.53
N ILE A 381 -5.42 28.93 -3.98
CA ILE A 381 -4.05 29.46 -4.07
C ILE A 381 -4.00 30.64 -5.04
N HIS A 382 -4.48 30.44 -6.27
CA HIS A 382 -4.38 31.42 -7.36
C HIS A 382 -5.52 32.44 -7.41
N GLY A 383 -6.51 32.34 -6.52
CA GLY A 383 -7.55 33.36 -6.35
C GLY A 383 -8.76 33.24 -7.30
N PHE A 384 -9.01 32.07 -7.88
CA PHE A 384 -10.22 31.79 -8.68
C PHE A 384 -11.43 31.51 -7.77
N ILE A 385 -11.85 32.52 -7.02
CA ILE A 385 -12.86 32.42 -5.94
C ILE A 385 -14.18 31.84 -6.44
N GLU A 386 -14.77 32.41 -7.49
CA GLU A 386 -16.12 32.03 -7.96
C GLU A 386 -16.14 30.59 -8.48
N LEU A 387 -15.14 30.20 -9.28
CA LEU A 387 -14.97 28.81 -9.72
C LEU A 387 -14.78 27.87 -8.53
N GLY A 388 -13.96 28.26 -7.55
CA GLY A 388 -13.76 27.50 -6.32
C GLY A 388 -15.05 27.29 -5.52
N ILE A 389 -15.92 28.30 -5.44
CA ILE A 389 -17.23 28.17 -4.76
C ILE A 389 -18.11 27.14 -5.48
N ILE A 390 -18.16 27.17 -6.82
CA ILE A 390 -18.92 26.21 -7.62
C ILE A 390 -18.42 24.78 -7.37
N ILE A 391 -17.10 24.57 -7.44
CA ILE A 391 -16.47 23.27 -7.22
C ILE A 391 -16.69 22.79 -5.79
N GLY A 392 -16.52 23.65 -4.78
CA GLY A 392 -16.74 23.29 -3.38
C GLY A 392 -18.18 22.84 -3.10
N LYS A 393 -19.18 23.53 -3.67
CA LYS A 393 -20.59 23.10 -3.60
C LYS A 393 -20.83 21.77 -4.31
N LYS A 394 -20.16 21.50 -5.43
CA LYS A 394 -20.23 20.23 -6.15
C LYS A 394 -19.66 19.09 -5.31
N LEU A 395 -18.49 19.28 -4.70
CA LEU A 395 -17.84 18.30 -3.83
C LEU A 395 -18.68 17.93 -2.61
N ILE A 396 -19.27 18.91 -1.92
CA ILE A 396 -20.17 18.65 -0.79
C ILE A 396 -21.39 17.81 -1.19
N LYS A 397 -21.90 17.98 -2.43
CA LYS A 397 -23.01 17.15 -2.93
C LYS A 397 -22.57 15.72 -3.26
N LEU A 398 -21.34 15.53 -3.73
CA LEU A 398 -20.79 14.22 -4.08
C LEU A 398 -20.40 13.42 -2.84
N GLU A 399 -19.76 14.08 -1.86
CA GLU A 399 -19.28 13.47 -0.62
C GLU A 399 -19.68 14.33 0.60
N PRO A 400 -20.95 14.23 1.04
CA PRO A 400 -21.43 15.03 2.16
C PRO A 400 -20.71 14.77 3.49
N GLY A 401 -20.11 13.59 3.66
CA GLY A 401 -19.39 13.19 4.88
C GLY A 401 -17.92 13.64 4.94
N HIS A 402 -17.37 14.24 3.89
CA HIS A 402 -15.96 14.63 3.83
C HIS A 402 -15.75 16.07 4.34
N ASP A 403 -15.22 16.21 5.56
CA ASP A 403 -15.02 17.50 6.25
C ASP A 403 -14.12 18.49 5.48
N GLY A 404 -13.07 18.00 4.81
CA GLY A 404 -12.12 18.81 4.05
C GLY A 404 -12.75 19.71 2.98
N HIS A 405 -13.81 19.25 2.32
CA HIS A 405 -14.52 20.02 1.27
C HIS A 405 -15.19 21.26 1.85
N TYR A 406 -15.82 21.12 3.03
CA TYR A 406 -16.43 22.23 3.76
C TYR A 406 -15.38 23.23 4.24
N VAL A 407 -14.26 22.75 4.77
CA VAL A 407 -13.16 23.60 5.25
C VAL A 407 -12.57 24.44 4.11
N LEU A 408 -12.35 23.83 2.94
CA LEU A 408 -11.86 24.55 1.76
C LEU A 408 -12.87 25.58 1.25
N LEU A 409 -14.16 25.21 1.16
CA LEU A 409 -15.21 26.13 0.73
C LEU A 409 -15.39 27.31 1.70
N ALA A 410 -15.42 27.05 3.02
CA ALA A 410 -15.47 28.10 4.04
C ALA A 410 -14.25 29.03 3.95
N SER A 411 -13.06 28.49 3.68
CA SER A 411 -11.86 29.29 3.47
C SER A 411 -11.93 30.19 2.24
N LEU A 412 -12.60 29.76 1.17
CA LEU A 412 -12.83 30.59 -0.02
C LEU A 412 -13.84 31.70 0.25
N TYR A 413 -14.94 31.39 0.93
CA TYR A 413 -15.91 32.40 1.35
C TYR A 413 -15.30 33.46 2.26
N ALA A 414 -14.44 33.06 3.20
CA ALA A 414 -13.68 34.00 4.03
C ALA A 414 -12.77 34.91 3.19
N LYS A 415 -12.06 34.36 2.19
CA LYS A 415 -11.23 35.14 1.25
C LYS A 415 -12.08 36.10 0.40
N ALA A 416 -13.32 35.72 0.10
CA ALA A 416 -14.32 36.54 -0.58
C ALA A 416 -15.04 37.56 0.35
N ARG A 417 -14.71 37.56 1.66
CA ARG A 417 -15.36 38.37 2.71
C ARG A 417 -16.88 38.11 2.85
N LYS A 418 -17.35 36.93 2.48
CA LYS A 418 -18.75 36.48 2.62
C LYS A 418 -18.92 35.70 3.94
N TRP A 419 -19.02 36.40 5.06
CA TRP A 419 -18.97 35.78 6.39
C TRP A 419 -20.25 35.00 6.74
N GLU A 420 -21.42 35.42 6.24
CA GLU A 420 -22.66 34.66 6.42
C GLU A 420 -22.54 33.25 5.82
N ASP A 421 -22.04 33.15 4.58
CA ASP A 421 -21.78 31.88 3.90
C ASP A 421 -20.79 30.99 4.69
N VAL A 422 -19.76 31.58 5.32
CA VAL A 422 -18.81 30.82 6.17
C VAL A 422 -19.54 30.16 7.33
N ILE A 423 -20.42 30.89 7.99
CA ILE A 423 -21.20 30.39 9.13
C ILE A 423 -22.15 29.28 8.66
N GLU A 424 -22.82 29.47 7.52
CA GLU A 424 -23.71 28.45 6.94
C GLU A 424 -22.98 27.16 6.59
N VAL A 425 -21.83 27.24 5.90
CA VAL A 425 -21.03 26.06 5.55
C VAL A 425 -20.53 25.33 6.79
N ARG A 426 -20.13 26.04 7.85
CA ARG A 426 -19.71 25.42 9.12
C ARG A 426 -20.88 24.74 9.84
N LYS A 427 -22.07 25.33 9.83
CA LYS A 427 -23.28 24.69 10.37
C LYS A 427 -23.61 23.40 9.60
N LEU A 428 -23.56 23.46 8.26
CA LEU A 428 -23.80 22.30 7.39
C LEU A 428 -22.77 21.19 7.63
N MET A 429 -21.49 21.55 7.80
CA MET A 429 -20.42 20.62 8.15
C MET A 429 -20.74 19.90 9.47
N SER A 430 -21.13 20.64 10.52
CA SER A 430 -21.48 20.04 11.82
C SER A 430 -22.71 19.12 11.77
N SER A 431 -23.64 19.34 10.85
CA SER A 431 -24.81 18.45 10.67
C SER A 431 -24.51 17.16 9.90
N HIS A 432 -23.50 17.17 9.02
CA HIS A 432 -23.19 16.03 8.15
C HIS A 432 -21.96 15.23 8.59
N CYS A 433 -20.99 15.86 9.28
CA CYS A 433 -19.72 15.23 9.65
C CYS A 433 -19.74 14.85 11.12
N THR A 434 -19.65 13.55 11.42
CA THR A 434 -19.65 13.01 12.79
C THR A 434 -18.26 12.97 13.43
N SER A 435 -17.19 13.11 12.64
CA SER A 435 -15.82 13.22 13.14
C SER A 435 -14.94 14.03 12.18
N LYS A 436 -14.13 14.93 12.73
CA LYS A 436 -13.10 15.65 11.98
C LYS A 436 -11.85 14.77 11.90
N VAL A 437 -11.26 14.60 10.72
CA VAL A 437 -10.00 13.86 10.62
C VAL A 437 -8.90 14.71 11.27
N ALA A 438 -8.40 14.25 12.43
CA ALA A 438 -7.32 14.94 13.12
C ALA A 438 -6.03 14.83 12.28
N GLY A 439 -5.38 15.97 12.05
CA GLY A 439 -4.03 15.99 11.52
C GLY A 439 -3.07 15.41 12.55
N TRP A 440 -2.28 14.42 12.14
CA TRP A 440 -1.30 13.78 12.99
C TRP A 440 0.07 13.73 12.31
N SER A 441 1.11 13.60 13.12
CA SER A 441 2.49 13.37 12.68
C SER A 441 3.02 12.14 13.40
N LEU A 442 3.66 11.24 12.65
CA LEU A 442 4.32 10.04 13.13
C LEU A 442 5.83 10.21 13.04
N ILE A 443 6.53 9.73 14.05
CA ILE A 443 7.98 9.59 14.08
C ILE A 443 8.33 8.20 14.59
N GLU A 444 9.25 7.54 13.89
CA GLU A 444 9.82 6.26 14.32
C GLU A 444 11.12 6.53 15.07
N ALA A 445 11.23 5.98 16.27
CA ALA A 445 12.47 6.06 17.04
C ALA A 445 12.59 4.93 18.06
N ASN A 446 13.81 4.41 18.21
CA ASN A 446 14.12 3.32 19.13
C ASN A 446 13.21 2.09 18.89
N GLY A 447 12.88 1.82 17.62
CA GLY A 447 11.98 0.73 17.24
C GLY A 447 10.51 0.91 17.67
N ARG A 448 10.07 2.13 17.98
CA ARG A 448 8.68 2.45 18.33
C ARG A 448 8.13 3.60 17.48
N LEU A 449 6.84 3.51 17.21
CA LEU A 449 6.05 4.56 16.57
C LEU A 449 5.52 5.52 17.63
N HIS A 450 5.74 6.81 17.41
CA HIS A 450 5.24 7.88 18.24
C HIS A 450 4.31 8.76 17.40
N LYS A 451 3.02 8.76 17.75
CA LYS A 451 1.99 9.57 17.11
C LYS A 451 1.74 10.83 17.93
N PHE A 452 1.71 11.96 17.24
CA PHE A 452 1.38 13.25 17.81
C PHE A 452 0.17 13.81 17.09
N ILE A 453 -0.81 14.27 17.87
CA ILE A 453 -1.92 15.10 17.40
C ILE A 453 -1.68 16.54 17.84
N ALA A 454 -2.34 17.50 17.21
CA ALA A 454 -2.24 18.87 17.67
C ALA A 454 -2.78 18.99 19.12
N GLY A 455 -1.93 19.39 20.05
CA GLY A 455 -2.31 19.59 21.47
C GLY A 455 -2.09 18.36 22.33
N ASP A 456 -1.42 17.36 21.79
CA ASP A 456 -1.22 16.09 22.46
C ASP A 456 -0.42 16.24 23.76
N LEU A 457 -1.06 15.84 24.85
CA LEU A 457 -0.47 15.75 26.18
C LEU A 457 -0.36 14.28 26.65
N ASP A 458 -0.88 13.32 25.88
CA ASP A 458 -0.96 11.90 26.26
C ASP A 458 0.39 11.20 26.18
N HIS A 459 1.34 11.77 25.44
CA HIS A 459 2.69 11.23 25.35
C HIS A 459 3.39 11.22 26.72
N LYS A 460 4.07 10.11 27.05
CA LYS A 460 4.76 9.95 28.35
C LYS A 460 5.79 11.05 28.65
N GLU A 461 6.38 11.61 27.60
CA GLU A 461 7.40 12.66 27.66
C GLU A 461 6.86 14.06 27.30
N SER A 462 5.53 14.27 27.28
CA SER A 462 4.90 15.54 26.87
C SER A 462 5.55 16.77 27.53
N SER A 463 5.75 16.76 28.85
CA SER A 463 6.38 17.88 29.56
C SER A 463 7.76 18.25 29.00
N LYS A 464 8.58 17.25 28.63
CA LYS A 464 9.92 17.49 28.05
C LYS A 464 9.82 17.98 26.60
N ILE A 465 8.87 17.45 25.82
CA ILE A 465 8.61 17.87 24.43
C ILE A 465 8.22 19.35 24.38
N TYR A 466 7.32 19.79 25.24
CA TYR A 466 6.90 21.20 25.29
C TYR A 466 8.03 22.13 25.75
N LYS A 467 8.88 21.70 26.69
CA LYS A 467 10.09 22.45 27.07
C LYS A 467 11.07 22.57 25.90
N MET A 468 11.25 21.50 25.12
CA MET A 468 12.07 21.51 23.91
C MET A 468 11.49 22.48 22.87
N LEU A 469 10.17 22.48 22.66
CA LEU A 469 9.49 23.44 21.79
C LEU A 469 9.71 24.90 22.20
N GLU A 470 9.65 25.19 23.50
CA GLU A 470 9.91 26.54 24.02
C GLU A 470 11.35 26.97 23.73
N MET A 471 12.33 26.07 23.93
CA MET A 471 13.73 26.34 23.62
C MET A 471 13.95 26.59 22.12
N ILE A 472 13.31 25.78 21.26
CA ILE A 472 13.34 25.99 19.80
C ILE A 472 12.77 27.36 19.47
N GLY A 473 11.60 27.69 20.02
CA GLY A 473 10.95 28.98 19.80
C GLY A 473 11.86 30.17 20.14
N LYS A 474 12.54 30.13 21.29
CA LYS A 474 13.51 31.18 21.69
C LYS A 474 14.64 31.34 20.67
N LYS A 475 15.27 30.24 20.26
CA LYS A 475 16.35 30.26 19.26
C LYS A 475 15.89 30.76 17.88
N LEU A 476 14.66 30.43 17.48
CA LEU A 476 14.10 30.91 16.21
C LEU A 476 13.85 32.41 16.24
N VAL A 477 13.33 32.95 17.36
CA VAL A 477 13.12 34.39 17.53
C VAL A 477 14.44 35.15 17.50
N GLU A 478 15.49 34.64 18.16
CA GLU A 478 16.85 35.20 18.09
C GLU A 478 17.40 35.24 16.66
N ALA A 479 17.04 34.25 15.83
CA ALA A 479 17.40 34.18 14.42
C ALA A 479 16.49 35.01 13.49
N GLY A 480 15.55 35.79 14.04
CA GLY A 480 14.66 36.69 13.28
C GLY A 480 13.42 36.03 12.68
N TYR A 481 13.04 34.82 13.13
CA TYR A 481 11.80 34.18 12.68
C TYR A 481 10.57 34.85 13.31
N LEU A 482 9.66 35.34 12.46
CA LEU A 482 8.34 35.83 12.86
C LEU A 482 7.28 34.83 12.40
N SER A 483 6.51 34.26 13.33
CA SER A 483 5.40 33.35 12.98
C SER A 483 4.39 34.10 12.09
N ASN A 484 3.89 33.48 11.03
CA ASN A 484 2.94 34.13 10.13
C ASN A 484 1.56 34.23 10.82
N VAL A 485 1.23 35.41 11.36
CA VAL A 485 0.03 35.67 12.17
C VAL A 485 -1.23 35.86 11.30
N SER A 486 -1.10 35.86 9.97
CA SER A 486 -2.14 36.38 9.06
C SER A 486 -3.31 35.43 8.76
N SER A 487 -3.25 34.14 9.14
CA SER A 487 -4.24 33.15 8.70
C SER A 487 -5.07 32.47 9.79
N VAL A 488 -4.98 32.89 11.06
CA VAL A 488 -5.75 32.28 12.16
C VAL A 488 -6.58 33.35 12.88
N LEU A 489 -7.89 33.28 12.66
CA LEU A 489 -9.01 33.86 13.42
C LEU A 489 -8.70 35.17 14.18
N HIS A 490 -9.26 36.28 13.70
CA HIS A 490 -9.21 37.59 14.36
C HIS A 490 -9.96 37.65 15.71
N ASP A 491 -10.68 36.60 16.11
CA ASP A 491 -11.58 36.58 17.28
C ASP A 491 -11.02 35.86 18.53
N VAL A 492 -9.71 35.85 18.71
CA VAL A 492 -9.08 35.26 19.92
C VAL A 492 -8.14 36.28 20.54
N GLU A 493 -8.20 36.46 21.87
CA GLU A 493 -7.31 37.35 22.61
C GLU A 493 -5.83 37.00 22.35
N ASP A 494 -4.95 38.01 22.32
CA ASP A 494 -3.57 37.86 21.82
C ASP A 494 -2.70 36.89 22.65
N GLU A 495 -3.09 36.61 23.91
CA GLU A 495 -2.46 35.62 24.78
C GLU A 495 -2.89 34.17 24.43
N GLU A 496 -4.15 33.94 24.06
CA GLU A 496 -4.65 32.65 23.57
C GLU A 496 -4.15 32.33 22.15
N LYS A 497 -3.89 33.36 21.32
CA LYS A 497 -3.22 33.18 20.02
C LYS A 497 -1.81 32.61 20.16
N MET A 498 -1.06 32.89 21.23
CA MET A 498 0.28 32.31 21.45
C MET A 498 0.21 30.82 21.82
N HIS A 499 -0.80 30.41 22.61
CA HIS A 499 -0.99 29.02 23.00
C HIS A 499 -1.51 28.12 21.87
N VAL A 500 -2.31 28.62 20.93
CA VAL A 500 -2.78 27.83 19.77
C VAL A 500 -1.68 27.61 18.70
N LYS A 501 -0.65 28.49 18.66
CA LYS A 501 0.42 28.49 17.63
C LYS A 501 1.51 27.41 17.81
N ASN A 502 1.74 26.93 19.03
CA ASN A 502 2.84 25.99 19.33
C ASN A 502 2.42 24.52 19.33
N VAL A 503 1.27 24.23 18.74
CA VAL A 503 0.52 23.02 19.05
C VAL A 503 0.36 22.11 17.85
N HIS A 504 0.91 22.46 16.68
CA HIS A 504 0.87 21.58 15.51
C HIS A 504 1.63 20.27 15.75
N SER A 505 1.07 19.15 15.26
CA SER A 505 1.63 17.82 15.41
C SER A 505 3.08 17.70 14.90
N GLU A 506 3.41 18.43 13.83
CA GLU A 506 4.74 18.43 13.21
C GLU A 506 5.78 19.04 14.14
N ARG A 507 5.41 20.11 14.85
CA ARG A 507 6.31 20.78 15.79
C ARG A 507 6.61 19.86 16.97
N LEU A 508 5.58 19.19 17.51
CA LEU A 508 5.73 18.18 18.57
C LEU A 508 6.65 17.03 18.12
N ALA A 509 6.44 16.52 16.91
CA ALA A 509 7.28 15.47 16.34
C ALA A 509 8.73 15.92 16.11
N ILE A 510 8.97 17.14 15.63
CA ILE A 510 10.33 17.72 15.47
C ILE A 510 11.01 17.87 16.84
N ALA A 511 10.31 18.43 17.83
CA ALA A 511 10.84 18.60 19.18
C ALA A 511 11.18 17.25 19.82
N TYR A 512 10.28 16.26 19.71
CA TYR A 512 10.56 14.92 20.16
C TYR A 512 11.78 14.33 19.44
N GLY A 513 11.84 14.41 18.11
CA GLY A 513 12.98 13.93 17.31
C GLY A 513 14.32 14.55 17.70
N LEU A 514 14.35 15.83 18.05
CA LEU A 514 15.56 16.53 18.54
C LEU A 514 16.03 16.02 19.92
N MET A 515 15.13 15.46 20.74
CA MET A 515 15.48 14.94 22.06
C MET A 515 16.08 13.54 22.01
N ILE A 516 15.67 12.72 21.04
CA ILE A 516 15.87 11.27 21.07
C ILE A 516 16.65 10.71 19.87
N ILE A 517 16.71 11.42 18.75
CA ILE A 517 17.46 10.98 17.57
C ILE A 517 18.84 11.65 17.59
N ASP A 518 19.90 10.85 17.39
CA ASP A 518 21.29 11.32 17.34
C ASP A 518 21.51 12.45 16.34
N GLN A 519 22.39 13.40 16.67
CA GLN A 519 22.65 14.64 15.91
C GLN A 519 23.09 14.42 14.44
N ASP A 520 23.59 13.24 14.10
CA ASP A 520 24.03 12.91 12.73
C ASP A 520 22.93 12.27 11.85
N ARG A 521 21.80 11.85 12.43
CA ARG A 521 20.71 11.19 11.71
C ARG A 521 19.53 12.14 11.44
N PRO A 522 19.03 12.31 10.20
CA PRO A 522 17.91 13.22 9.96
C PRO A 522 16.64 12.78 10.69
N ILE A 523 15.86 13.77 11.15
CA ILE A 523 14.55 13.55 11.77
C ILE A 523 13.55 13.24 10.65
N ARG A 524 12.88 12.08 10.72
CA ARG A 524 11.91 11.66 9.71
C ARG A 524 10.50 11.69 10.28
N ILE A 525 9.59 12.38 9.59
CA ILE A 525 8.22 12.56 10.02
C ILE A 525 7.28 12.16 8.89
N VAL A 526 6.26 11.38 9.20
CA VAL A 526 5.16 11.05 8.28
C VAL A 526 3.90 11.78 8.73
N LYS A 527 3.22 12.46 7.82
CA LYS A 527 2.01 13.23 8.09
C LYS A 527 0.87 12.76 7.18
N ASN A 528 -0.33 12.61 7.75
CA ASN A 528 -1.52 12.25 6.97
C ASN A 528 -2.09 13.39 6.11
N LEU A 529 -1.86 14.64 6.51
CA LEU A 529 -2.32 15.83 5.79
C LEU A 529 -1.13 16.55 5.15
N ARG A 530 -1.39 17.39 4.15
CA ARG A 530 -0.38 18.29 3.57
C ARG A 530 0.19 19.21 4.66
N VAL A 531 1.50 19.45 4.63
CA VAL A 531 2.16 20.37 5.57
C VAL A 531 1.56 21.77 5.39
N CYS A 532 1.29 22.51 6.46
CA CYS A 532 0.81 23.89 6.34
C CYS A 532 1.98 24.86 6.12
N VAL A 533 1.72 26.04 5.55
CA VAL A 533 2.76 27.04 5.23
C VAL A 533 3.59 27.40 6.47
N ASP A 534 2.95 27.57 7.61
CA ASP A 534 3.63 27.88 8.87
C ASP A 534 4.54 26.74 9.36
N CYS A 535 4.09 25.47 9.32
CA CYS A 535 4.93 24.31 9.64
C CYS A 535 6.10 24.14 8.66
N HIS A 536 5.88 24.47 7.38
CA HIS A 536 6.92 24.42 6.36
C HIS A 536 8.02 25.45 6.64
N GLU A 537 7.65 26.72 6.89
CA GLU A 537 8.60 27.77 7.28
C GLU A 537 9.30 27.47 8.60
N PHE A 538 8.55 26.99 9.60
CA PHE A 538 9.11 26.55 10.87
C PHE A 538 10.19 25.48 10.66
N SER A 539 9.91 24.45 9.85
CA SER A 539 10.85 23.36 9.59
C SER A 539 12.11 23.84 8.85
N LYS A 540 11.98 24.76 7.88
CA LYS A 540 13.13 25.44 7.25
C LYS A 540 13.98 26.13 8.31
N MET A 541 13.38 26.97 9.15
CA MET A 541 14.13 27.73 10.15
C MET A 541 14.78 26.85 11.23
N VAL A 542 14.10 25.80 11.68
CA VAL A 542 14.69 24.81 12.59
C VAL A 542 15.90 24.14 11.95
N SER A 543 15.80 23.73 10.68
CA SER A 543 16.93 23.09 10.00
C SER A 543 18.16 23.98 9.91
N LYS A 544 17.97 25.29 9.72
CA LYS A 544 19.03 26.30 9.67
C LYS A 544 19.65 26.56 11.04
N VAL A 545 18.81 26.83 12.05
CA VAL A 545 19.26 27.31 13.37
C VAL A 545 19.86 26.19 14.20
N LEU A 546 19.34 24.97 14.07
CA LEU A 546 19.83 23.81 14.82
C LEU A 546 20.77 22.91 14.02
N VAL A 547 21.07 23.28 12.77
CA VAL A 547 21.93 22.51 11.85
C VAL A 547 21.49 21.04 11.84
N ARG A 548 20.21 20.85 11.53
CA ARG A 548 19.53 19.57 11.65
C ARG A 548 18.70 19.31 10.41
N GLU A 549 19.01 18.23 9.71
CA GLU A 549 18.20 17.80 8.57
C GLU A 549 16.87 17.20 9.07
N ILE A 550 15.77 17.66 8.46
CA ILE A 550 14.41 17.20 8.76
C ILE A 550 13.78 16.77 7.45
N ILE A 551 13.24 15.55 7.42
CA ILE A 551 12.56 14.98 6.27
C ILE A 551 11.10 14.78 6.66
N VAL A 552 10.20 15.48 5.98
CA VAL A 552 8.75 15.34 6.21
C VAL A 552 8.12 14.75 4.96
N ARG A 553 7.51 13.57 5.11
CA ARG A 553 6.62 12.98 4.11
C ARG A 553 5.20 13.44 4.41
N ASP A 554 4.60 14.21 3.51
CA ASP A 554 3.16 14.44 3.53
C ASP A 554 2.43 13.49 2.58
N GLY A 555 1.10 13.61 2.49
CA GLY A 555 0.29 12.78 1.62
C GLY A 555 0.60 12.91 0.11
N SER A 556 1.53 13.79 -0.28
CA SER A 556 1.80 14.12 -1.67
C SER A 556 3.29 14.06 -2.05
N ARG A 557 4.22 14.41 -1.15
CA ARG A 557 5.67 14.45 -1.44
C ARG A 557 6.53 14.39 -0.18
N PHE A 558 7.83 14.30 -0.40
CA PHE A 558 8.83 14.60 0.61
C PHE A 558 9.28 16.05 0.56
N HIS A 559 9.46 16.61 1.75
CA HIS A 559 10.12 17.88 2.02
C HIS A 559 11.41 17.58 2.77
N HIS A 560 12.55 17.83 2.13
CA HIS A 560 13.86 17.71 2.75
C HIS A 560 14.31 19.10 3.18
N PHE A 561 14.24 19.38 4.48
CA PHE A 561 14.63 20.64 5.07
C PHE A 561 16.09 20.57 5.50
N LYS A 562 16.92 21.42 4.89
CA LYS A 562 18.35 21.49 5.15
C LYS A 562 18.84 22.92 4.99
N ASP A 563 19.59 23.40 5.98
CA ASP A 563 20.23 24.72 5.98
C ASP A 563 19.28 25.90 5.67
N GLY A 564 18.01 25.79 6.06
CA GLY A 564 17.00 26.83 5.81
C GLY A 564 16.29 26.74 4.45
N SER A 565 16.58 25.72 3.67
CA SER A 565 15.96 25.45 2.37
C SER A 565 15.11 24.18 2.42
N CYS A 566 14.20 24.03 1.46
CA CYS A 566 13.43 22.80 1.27
C CYS A 566 13.61 22.28 -0.16
N SER A 567 13.69 20.96 -0.33
CA SER A 567 13.77 20.31 -1.66
C SER A 567 12.61 20.63 -2.60
N CYS A 568 11.50 21.18 -2.10
CA CYS A 568 10.38 21.61 -2.92
C CYS A 568 10.59 22.98 -3.60
N LEU A 569 11.64 23.74 -3.23
CA LEU A 569 11.91 25.08 -3.75
C LEU A 569 10.73 26.06 -3.57
N ASP A 570 9.96 25.89 -2.50
CA ASP A 570 8.71 26.63 -2.22
C ASP A 570 7.63 26.47 -3.31
N TYR A 571 7.79 25.49 -4.21
CA TYR A 571 6.83 25.07 -5.23
C TYR A 571 6.13 23.77 -4.78
N TRP A 572 5.16 23.88 -3.87
CA TRP A 572 4.51 22.71 -3.28
C TRP A 572 3.02 22.85 -3.02
#